data_AF-D3T1P7-F1
#
_entry.id   AF-D3T1P7-F1
#
_cell.length_a   1.000
_cell.length_b   1.000
_cell.length_c   1.000
_cell.angle_alpha   90.00
_cell.angle_beta   90.00
_cell.angle_gamma   90.00
#
_symmetry.space_group_name_H-M   'P 1'
#
loop_
_entity.id
_entity.type
_entity.pdbx_description
1 polymer ?
#
loop_
_entity_poly.entity_id
_entity_poly.type
_entity_poly.pdbx_seq_one_letter_code
_entity_poly.pdbx_strand_id
1 'polypeptide(L)'
;MTGFDLGDPAADADDPTDEQANSSSEQESELVGEPPTPETEPESEPEPDSELESEPEPDSELESEPELESEADPTDRDPTETGPAFPYSEVKQSPLYARKETWTEFEDQLDFTVTPELRRMGIRDDELREVHDVVLELALDNIEEIPERLAEKRRER
;
A
#
# COMPACT_ATOMS: atom_id res chain seq x y z
N MET A 1 11.39 48.26 42.98
CA MET A 1 10.64 48.45 44.25
C MET A 1 9.22 48.07 43.93
N THR A 2 8.75 46.87 44.25
CA THR A 2 8.57 46.32 45.61
C THR A 2 8.76 44.80 45.61
N GLY A 3 9.52 44.30 46.58
CA GLY A 3 9.57 42.86 46.90
C GLY A 3 8.32 42.45 47.66
N PHE A 4 7.88 41.20 47.47
CA PHE A 4 6.82 40.60 48.26
C PHE A 4 7.33 39.28 48.85
N ASP A 5 7.82 39.46 50.07
CA ASP A 5 7.92 38.60 51.26
C ASP A 5 7.44 37.14 51.19
N LEU A 6 8.36 36.23 51.58
CA LEU A 6 8.08 34.85 51.99
C LEU A 6 7.68 34.87 53.48
N GLY A 7 6.43 34.55 53.79
CA GLY A 7 5.95 34.29 55.15
C GLY A 7 5.70 32.79 55.37
N ASP A 8 6.33 32.25 56.41
CA ASP A 8 6.39 30.86 56.87
C ASP A 8 5.01 30.20 57.19
N PRO A 9 4.96 28.85 57.37
CA PRO A 9 3.78 27.99 57.28
C PRO A 9 2.99 27.89 58.59
N ALA A 10 1.68 27.71 58.47
CA ALA A 10 0.84 27.27 59.57
C ALA A 10 0.56 25.77 59.43
N ALA A 11 1.15 24.99 60.34
CA ALA A 11 0.71 23.66 60.69
C ALA A 11 -0.36 23.78 61.78
N ASP A 12 -1.57 23.30 61.50
CA ASP A 12 -2.66 23.03 62.46
C ASP A 12 -3.41 21.84 61.85
N ALA A 13 -3.14 20.60 62.28
CA ALA A 13 -3.68 19.92 63.46
C ALA A 13 -5.14 19.46 63.27
N ASP A 14 -5.27 18.13 63.26
CA ASP A 14 -6.42 17.26 63.58
C ASP A 14 -7.87 17.72 63.35
N ASP A 15 -8.60 16.98 62.50
CA ASP A 15 -9.95 16.47 62.83
C ASP A 15 -10.21 15.11 62.15
N PRO A 16 -10.40 14.02 62.93
CA PRO A 16 -10.87 12.74 62.43
C PRO A 16 -12.31 12.47 62.92
N THR A 17 -13.31 12.74 62.08
CA THR A 17 -14.70 12.27 62.28
C THR A 17 -15.46 12.44 60.96
N ASP A 18 -16.42 11.65 60.51
CA ASP A 18 -17.08 10.41 60.93
C ASP A 18 -17.72 9.84 59.65
N GLU A 19 -17.92 8.53 59.59
CA GLU A 19 -18.74 7.87 58.58
C GLU A 19 -20.10 8.57 58.36
N GLN A 20 -20.48 8.82 57.09
CA GLN A 20 -21.86 8.56 56.65
C GLN A 20 -21.89 8.11 55.19
N ALA A 21 -22.24 6.84 55.00
CA ALA A 21 -22.80 6.35 53.76
C ALA A 21 -24.11 7.07 53.46
N ASN A 22 -24.25 7.62 52.24
CA ASN A 22 -25.55 7.75 51.59
C ASN A 22 -25.40 7.68 50.07
N SER A 23 -26.28 6.87 49.51
CA SER A 23 -26.43 6.55 48.10
C SER A 23 -27.26 7.63 47.38
N SER A 24 -26.94 7.89 46.10
CA SER A 24 -27.87 8.17 44.97
C SER A 24 -27.56 9.41 44.11
N SER A 25 -27.69 9.18 42.79
CA SER A 25 -28.04 10.07 41.68
C SER A 25 -27.05 11.09 41.08
N GLU A 26 -26.73 10.81 39.80
CA GLU A 26 -26.82 11.68 38.61
C GLU A 26 -26.56 13.19 38.77
N GLN A 27 -25.56 13.74 38.05
CA GLN A 27 -25.77 14.64 36.90
C GLN A 27 -24.46 15.26 36.36
N GLU A 28 -24.40 15.28 35.02
CA GLU A 28 -23.87 16.31 34.12
C GLU A 28 -22.44 16.88 34.28
N SER A 29 -21.64 16.70 33.22
CA SER A 29 -20.89 17.80 32.60
C SER A 29 -20.71 17.52 31.11
N GLU A 30 -21.56 18.17 30.30
CA GLU A 30 -21.29 18.44 28.88
C GLU A 30 -20.24 19.56 28.78
N LEU A 31 -19.23 19.41 27.90
CA LEU A 31 -18.83 20.41 26.89
C LEU A 31 -17.51 20.04 26.18
N VAL A 32 -17.66 19.65 24.92
CA VAL A 32 -16.88 20.05 23.73
C VAL A 32 -15.35 20.11 23.82
N GLY A 33 -14.71 19.15 23.16
CA GLY A 33 -13.35 19.24 22.64
C GLY A 33 -13.28 18.45 21.33
N GLU A 34 -13.37 19.16 20.22
CA GLU A 34 -13.32 18.68 18.84
C GLU A 34 -12.02 17.87 18.57
N PRO A 35 -12.04 16.75 17.84
CA PRO A 35 -10.83 16.04 17.45
C PRO A 35 -10.10 16.80 16.32
N PRO A 36 -8.75 16.87 16.31
CA PRO A 36 -8.05 17.44 15.17
C PRO A 36 -8.27 16.56 13.93
N THR A 37 -8.83 17.14 12.88
CA THR A 37 -8.87 16.57 11.53
C THR A 37 -7.46 16.57 10.93
N PRO A 38 -6.94 15.46 10.39
CA PRO A 38 -5.84 15.56 9.44
C PRO A 38 -6.39 16.22 8.16
N GLU A 39 -5.94 17.45 7.89
CA GLU A 39 -5.99 18.04 6.56
C GLU A 39 -5.09 17.17 5.65
N THR A 40 -5.69 16.25 4.92
CA THR A 40 -5.03 15.60 3.78
C THR A 40 -5.02 16.60 2.63
N GLU A 41 -3.84 17.16 2.36
CA GLU A 41 -3.50 17.82 1.09
C GLU A 41 -3.88 16.90 -0.08
N PRO A 42 -4.54 17.38 -1.16
CA PRO A 42 -4.71 16.58 -2.36
C PRO A 42 -3.33 16.42 -3.05
N GLU A 43 -2.69 15.27 -2.87
CA GLU A 43 -1.61 14.84 -3.77
C GLU A 43 -2.18 14.78 -5.19
N SER A 44 -1.55 15.54 -6.08
CA SER A 44 -1.91 15.60 -7.50
C SER A 44 -1.65 14.24 -8.15
N GLU A 45 -2.69 13.60 -8.69
CA GLU A 45 -2.54 12.48 -9.62
C GLU A 45 -1.71 12.96 -10.84
N PRO A 46 -0.62 12.27 -11.23
CA PRO A 46 -0.02 12.50 -12.53
C PRO A 46 -0.95 11.92 -13.61
N GLU A 47 -1.45 12.77 -14.51
CA GLU A 47 -2.12 12.32 -15.73
C GLU A 47 -1.12 11.49 -16.56
N PRO A 48 -1.46 10.26 -17.01
CA PRO A 48 -0.65 9.56 -17.97
C PRO A 48 -0.81 10.23 -19.35
N ASP A 49 0.22 10.95 -19.76
CA ASP A 49 0.40 11.46 -21.13
C ASP A 49 0.44 10.25 -22.09
N SER A 50 -0.72 9.91 -22.66
CA SER A 50 -0.89 8.87 -23.66
C SER A 50 -0.57 9.42 -25.04
N GLU A 51 0.71 9.61 -25.35
CA GLU A 51 1.16 9.84 -26.73
C GLU A 51 2.54 9.25 -26.96
N LEU A 52 2.62 7.97 -27.33
CA LEU A 52 3.69 7.46 -28.21
C LEU A 52 3.14 6.31 -29.07
N GLU A 53 2.50 6.67 -30.18
CA GLU A 53 2.48 5.84 -31.39
C GLU A 53 3.91 5.71 -31.91
N SER A 54 4.47 4.50 -31.87
CA SER A 54 5.52 4.08 -32.79
C SER A 54 5.62 2.56 -32.74
N GLU A 55 4.94 1.89 -33.67
CA GLU A 55 5.27 0.52 -34.07
C GLU A 55 6.57 0.57 -34.89
N PRO A 56 7.67 -0.10 -34.48
CA PRO A 56 8.74 -0.40 -35.40
C PRO A 56 8.41 -1.69 -36.17
N GLU A 57 8.34 -1.59 -37.50
CA GLU A 57 8.31 -2.76 -38.38
C GLU A 57 9.60 -3.61 -38.20
N PRO A 58 9.51 -4.94 -38.19
CA PRO A 58 10.69 -5.79 -38.05
C PRO A 58 11.42 -5.90 -39.40
N ASP A 59 12.50 -5.13 -39.57
CA ASP A 59 13.48 -5.40 -40.63
C ASP A 59 14.47 -6.46 -40.13
N SER A 60 14.16 -7.73 -40.45
CA SER A 60 15.07 -8.85 -40.29
C SER A 60 15.79 -9.10 -41.61
N GLU A 61 16.99 -8.55 -41.82
CA GLU A 61 18.00 -9.11 -42.73
C GLU A 61 19.45 -8.85 -42.25
N LEU A 62 20.01 -9.89 -41.61
CA LEU A 62 21.33 -10.52 -41.83
C LEU A 62 22.68 -9.81 -41.55
N GLU A 63 23.47 -10.56 -40.77
CA GLU A 63 24.94 -10.78 -40.82
C GLU A 63 25.90 -9.61 -40.61
N SER A 64 26.57 -9.60 -39.45
CA SER A 64 27.89 -8.99 -39.30
C SER A 64 28.78 -9.86 -38.40
N GLU A 65 29.94 -10.23 -38.94
CA GLU A 65 31.02 -11.01 -38.33
C GLU A 65 31.60 -10.31 -37.07
N PRO A 66 32.32 -11.03 -36.19
CA PRO A 66 32.88 -10.41 -34.99
C PRO A 66 34.22 -9.72 -35.31
N GLU A 67 34.21 -8.39 -35.39
CA GLU A 67 35.46 -7.60 -35.34
C GLU A 67 35.88 -7.37 -33.87
N LEU A 68 37.00 -7.99 -33.51
CA LEU A 68 37.66 -7.90 -32.22
C LEU A 68 38.38 -6.55 -32.02
N GLU A 69 38.48 -6.18 -30.75
CA GLU A 69 39.45 -5.25 -30.15
C GLU A 69 39.36 -3.77 -30.54
N SER A 70 38.62 -3.03 -29.71
CA SER A 70 38.99 -1.64 -29.41
C SER A 70 39.10 -1.47 -27.91
N GLU A 71 40.35 -1.50 -27.44
CA GLU A 71 40.79 -1.19 -26.09
C GLU A 71 40.56 0.32 -25.85
N ALA A 72 39.30 0.69 -25.67
CA ALA A 72 38.92 2.05 -25.31
C ALA A 72 39.12 2.23 -23.81
N ASP A 73 39.83 3.28 -23.44
CA ASP A 73 39.92 3.78 -22.09
C ASP A 73 38.50 3.90 -21.49
N PRO A 74 38.19 3.27 -20.33
CA PRO A 74 36.83 3.21 -19.80
C PRO A 74 36.27 4.59 -19.39
N THR A 75 37.08 5.65 -19.50
CA THR A 75 36.73 7.01 -19.12
C THR A 75 36.13 7.85 -20.26
N ASP A 76 36.13 7.36 -21.50
CA ASP A 76 35.65 8.10 -22.69
C ASP A 76 34.34 7.54 -23.31
N ARG A 77 33.80 6.45 -22.77
CA ARG A 77 32.51 5.90 -23.23
C ARG A 77 31.37 6.57 -22.48
N ASP A 78 30.41 7.10 -23.24
CA ASP A 78 29.22 7.68 -22.65
C ASP A 78 28.47 6.56 -21.90
N PRO A 79 28.17 6.72 -20.59
CA PRO A 79 27.53 5.68 -19.79
C PRO A 79 26.14 5.29 -20.32
N THR A 80 25.55 6.09 -21.22
CA THR A 80 24.30 5.75 -21.90
C THR A 80 24.47 4.72 -23.02
N GLU A 81 25.68 4.56 -23.59
CA GLU A 81 25.95 3.60 -24.67
C GLU A 81 26.06 2.16 -24.18
N THR A 82 26.42 1.96 -22.91
CA THR A 82 26.57 0.61 -22.33
C THR A 82 25.22 0.04 -21.84
N GLY A 83 24.15 0.83 -21.91
CA GLY A 83 22.87 0.48 -21.31
C GLY A 83 22.96 0.42 -19.79
N PRO A 84 21.90 -0.05 -19.12
CA PRO A 84 21.90 -0.17 -17.68
C PRO A 84 22.96 -1.18 -17.21
N ALA A 85 23.54 -0.92 -16.04
CA ALA A 85 24.57 -1.77 -15.43
C ALA A 85 24.14 -3.23 -15.19
N PHE A 86 22.83 -3.50 -15.25
CA PHE A 86 22.25 -4.84 -15.27
C PHE A 86 21.44 -5.02 -16.55
N PRO A 87 21.58 -6.15 -17.26
CA PRO A 87 20.77 -6.42 -18.44
C PRO A 87 19.29 -6.55 -18.02
N TYR A 88 18.40 -5.95 -18.80
CA TYR A 88 16.97 -6.19 -18.62
C TYR A 88 16.66 -7.63 -19.03
N SER A 89 16.21 -8.44 -18.09
CA SER A 89 15.46 -9.64 -18.44
C SER A 89 14.11 -9.22 -19.02
N GLU A 90 13.69 -9.84 -20.11
CA GLU A 90 12.38 -9.56 -20.70
C GLU A 90 11.26 -9.95 -19.73
N VAL A 91 10.55 -8.95 -19.20
CA VAL A 91 9.39 -9.15 -18.31
C VAL A 91 8.14 -9.16 -19.16
N LYS A 92 7.45 -10.31 -19.23
CA LYS A 92 6.15 -10.41 -19.89
C LYS A 92 5.05 -9.97 -18.94
N GLN A 93 4.65 -8.70 -19.02
CA GLN A 93 3.49 -8.20 -18.30
C GLN A 93 2.21 -8.69 -18.99
N SER A 94 1.37 -9.45 -18.29
CA SER A 94 0.05 -9.89 -18.77
C SER A 94 -1.03 -9.39 -17.82
N PRO A 95 -1.44 -8.10 -17.93
CA PRO A 95 -2.38 -7.50 -16.99
C PRO A 95 -3.80 -8.05 -17.17
N LEU A 96 -4.53 -8.17 -16.05
CA LEU A 96 -5.95 -8.54 -16.03
C LEU A 96 -6.84 -7.28 -15.99
N TYR A 97 -7.79 -7.16 -16.92
CA TYR A 97 -8.71 -6.02 -16.99
C TYR A 97 -10.00 -6.27 -16.17
N ALA A 98 -9.89 -6.19 -14.85
CA ALA A 98 -11.05 -6.20 -13.96
C ALA A 98 -11.68 -4.80 -13.84
N ARG A 99 -12.96 -4.75 -13.46
CA ARG A 99 -13.57 -3.48 -13.04
C ARG A 99 -12.92 -3.01 -11.73
N LYS A 100 -12.79 -1.69 -11.55
CA LYS A 100 -12.18 -1.08 -10.36
C LYS A 100 -12.80 -1.63 -9.08
N GLU A 101 -14.13 -1.71 -9.02
CA GLU A 101 -14.84 -2.17 -7.83
C GLU A 101 -14.47 -3.62 -7.46
N THR A 102 -14.38 -4.50 -8.46
CA THR A 102 -14.02 -5.91 -8.25
C THR A 102 -12.54 -6.08 -7.91
N TRP A 103 -11.67 -5.23 -8.48
CA TRP A 103 -10.24 -5.26 -8.16
C TRP A 103 -9.97 -4.83 -6.72
N THR A 104 -10.57 -3.72 -6.28
CA THR A 104 -10.45 -3.23 -4.90
C THR A 104 -10.99 -4.25 -3.89
N GLU A 105 -12.14 -4.87 -4.15
CA GLU A 105 -12.68 -5.91 -3.26
C GLU A 105 -11.74 -7.12 -3.15
N PHE A 106 -11.07 -7.49 -4.24
CA PHE A 106 -10.08 -8.56 -4.23
C PHE A 106 -8.85 -8.21 -3.38
N GLU A 107 -8.29 -7.01 -3.55
CA GLU A 107 -7.16 -6.51 -2.74
C GLU A 107 -7.52 -6.46 -1.25
N ASP A 108 -8.71 -5.95 -0.91
CA ASP A 108 -9.21 -5.92 0.47
C ASP A 108 -9.29 -7.34 1.07
N GLN A 109 -9.73 -8.33 0.30
CA GLN A 109 -9.78 -9.71 0.77
C GLN A 109 -8.39 -10.31 0.96
N LEU A 110 -7.42 -9.96 0.13
CA LEU A 110 -6.04 -10.34 0.36
C LEU A 110 -5.54 -9.74 1.70
N ASP A 111 -5.73 -8.44 1.90
CA ASP A 111 -5.19 -7.73 3.06
C ASP A 111 -5.88 -8.07 4.39
N PHE A 112 -7.20 -8.24 4.38
CA PHE A 112 -7.98 -8.45 5.60
C PHE A 112 -8.25 -9.93 5.92
N THR A 113 -8.21 -10.81 4.92
CA THR A 113 -8.50 -12.24 5.11
C THR A 113 -7.26 -13.10 4.94
N VAL A 114 -6.57 -12.99 3.80
CA VAL A 114 -5.45 -13.89 3.46
C VAL A 114 -4.19 -13.54 4.25
N THR A 115 -3.73 -12.29 4.20
CA THR A 115 -2.51 -11.83 4.89
C THR A 115 -2.54 -12.13 6.39
N PRO A 116 -3.65 -11.92 7.13
CA PRO A 116 -3.71 -12.27 8.54
C PRO A 116 -3.66 -13.79 8.79
N GLU A 117 -4.21 -14.63 7.92
CA GLU A 117 -4.08 -16.08 8.00
C GLU A 117 -2.65 -16.54 7.74
N LEU A 118 -2.00 -16.02 6.69
CA LEU A 118 -0.59 -16.30 6.40
C LEU A 118 0.29 -15.96 7.61
N ARG A 119 0.05 -14.80 8.23
CA ARG A 119 0.74 -14.38 9.46
C ARG A 119 0.47 -15.31 10.64
N ARG A 120 -0.76 -15.81 10.80
CA ARG A 120 -1.09 -16.82 11.82
C ARG A 120 -0.34 -18.14 11.59
N MET A 121 -0.13 -18.51 10.33
CA MET A 121 0.67 -19.67 9.93
C MET A 121 2.18 -19.44 10.04
N GLY A 122 2.62 -18.22 10.40
CA GLY A 122 4.02 -17.86 10.54
C GLY A 122 4.69 -17.38 9.25
N ILE A 123 3.93 -17.23 8.17
CA ILE A 123 4.38 -16.68 6.89
C ILE A 123 4.22 -15.16 6.97
N ARG A 124 5.33 -14.43 6.86
CA ARG A 124 5.37 -12.96 7.03
C ARG A 124 5.85 -12.20 5.81
N ASP A 125 6.69 -12.84 5.00
CA ASP A 125 7.26 -12.27 3.78
C ASP A 125 6.47 -12.84 2.59
N ASP A 126 5.16 -12.58 2.55
CA ASP A 126 4.32 -12.96 1.43
C ASP A 126 4.65 -12.05 0.23
N GLU A 127 5.32 -12.60 -0.78
CA GLU A 127 5.47 -11.91 -2.04
C GLU A 127 4.11 -11.88 -2.73
N LEU A 128 3.62 -10.68 -3.04
CA LEU A 128 2.34 -10.48 -3.71
C LEU A 128 2.26 -11.31 -5.01
N ARG A 129 3.39 -11.58 -5.67
CA ARG A 129 3.47 -12.45 -6.85
C ARG A 129 3.11 -13.90 -6.55
N GLU A 130 3.60 -14.47 -5.45
CA GLU A 130 3.31 -15.86 -5.06
C GLU A 130 1.83 -16.03 -4.73
N VAL A 131 1.24 -15.06 -4.03
CA VAL A 131 -0.20 -15.05 -3.74
C VAL A 131 -1.02 -15.00 -5.03
N HIS A 132 -0.66 -14.12 -5.97
CA HIS A 132 -1.33 -14.06 -7.27
C HIS A 132 -1.18 -15.36 -8.08
N ASP A 133 -0.03 -16.02 -8.01
CA ASP A 133 0.20 -17.30 -8.70
C ASP A 133 -0.75 -18.38 -8.19
N VAL A 134 -0.84 -18.55 -6.86
CA VAL A 134 -1.79 -19.49 -6.24
C VAL A 134 -3.25 -19.14 -6.56
N VAL A 135 -3.59 -17.86 -6.63
CA VAL A 135 -4.94 -17.41 -7.05
C VAL A 135 -5.23 -17.81 -8.50
N LEU A 136 -4.25 -17.67 -9.40
CA LEU A 136 -4.40 -18.10 -10.79
C LEU A 136 -4.49 -19.62 -10.91
N GLU A 137 -3.70 -20.38 -10.15
CA GLU A 137 -3.83 -21.84 -10.07
C GLU A 137 -5.24 -22.25 -9.64
N LEU A 138 -5.78 -21.63 -8.59
CA LEU A 138 -7.14 -21.87 -8.14
C LEU A 138 -8.19 -21.51 -9.21
N ALA A 139 -7.97 -20.42 -9.96
CA ALA A 139 -8.86 -20.04 -11.06
C ALA A 139 -8.83 -21.06 -12.21
N LEU A 140 -7.65 -21.64 -12.51
CA LEU A 140 -7.51 -22.69 -13.51
C LEU A 140 -8.20 -23.99 -13.08
N ASP A 141 -8.12 -24.35 -11.80
CA ASP A 141 -8.82 -25.51 -11.25
C ASP A 141 -10.34 -25.37 -11.37
N ASN A 142 -10.86 -24.15 -11.34
CA ASN A 142 -12.28 -23.83 -11.44
C ASN A 142 -12.68 -23.20 -12.79
N ILE A 143 -11.89 -23.43 -13.84
CA ILE A 143 -12.07 -22.77 -15.16
C ILE A 143 -13.44 -23.09 -15.79
N GLU A 144 -13.99 -24.28 -15.50
CA GLU A 144 -15.27 -24.73 -16.02
C GLU A 144 -16.46 -23.92 -15.48
N GLU A 145 -16.31 -23.24 -14.33
CA GLU A 145 -17.36 -22.39 -13.76
C GLU A 145 -17.49 -21.04 -14.47
N ILE A 146 -16.43 -20.56 -15.14
CA ILE A 146 -16.39 -19.21 -15.71
C ILE A 146 -17.54 -18.94 -16.69
N PRO A 147 -17.86 -19.83 -17.66
CA PRO A 147 -18.97 -19.60 -18.59
C PRO A 147 -20.31 -19.42 -17.87
N GLU A 148 -20.57 -20.22 -16.84
CA GLU A 148 -21.81 -20.18 -16.07
C GLU A 148 -21.91 -18.88 -15.26
N ARG A 149 -20.86 -18.52 -14.52
CA ARG A 149 -20.77 -17.28 -13.74
C ARG A 149 -20.88 -16.04 -14.63
N LEU A 150 -20.29 -16.06 -15.83
CA LEU A 150 -20.38 -14.97 -16.79
C LEU A 150 -21.80 -14.83 -17.36
N ALA A 151 -22.46 -15.95 -17.68
CA ALA A 151 -23.84 -15.94 -18.16
C ALA A 151 -24.81 -15.40 -17.10
N GLU A 152 -24.59 -15.73 -15.83
CA GLU A 152 -25.36 -15.21 -14.69
C GLU A 152 -25.20 -13.69 -14.55
N LYS A 153 -23.96 -13.17 -14.49
CA LYS A 153 -23.70 -11.73 -14.42
C LYS A 153 -24.32 -10.93 -15.57
N ARG A 154 -24.49 -11.54 -16.75
CA ARG A 154 -25.18 -10.91 -17.89
C ARG A 154 -26.69 -10.86 -17.74
N ARG A 155 -27.30 -11.77 -16.98
CA ARG A 155 -28.75 -11.77 -16.70
C ARG A 155 -29.12 -10.78 -15.59
N GLU A 156 -28.19 -10.51 -14.67
CA GLU A 156 -28.36 -9.56 -13.57
C GLU A 156 -28.16 -8.10 -13.98
N ARG A 157 -27.66 -7.88 -15.20
CA ARG A 157 -27.47 -6.55 -15.78
C ARG A 157 -28.70 -6.08 -16.53
#